data_AF-A0A5P9H3C5-F1
#
_entry.id   AF-A0A5P9H3C5-F1
#
_cell.length_a   1.000
_cell.length_b   1.000
_cell.length_c   1.000
_cell.angle_alpha   90.00
_cell.angle_beta   90.00
_cell.angle_gamma   90.00
#
_symmetry.space_group_name_H-M   'P 1'
#
loop_
_entity.id
_entity.type
_entity.pdbx_description
1 polymer ?
#
loop_
_entity_poly.entity_id
_entity_poly.type
_entity_poly.pdbx_seq_one_letter_code
_entity_poly.pdbx_strand_id
1 'polypeptide(L)'
;MMVLLVAGLWLLREGPAPAPTDADTSGVERHDFLQGLPLDEVAYALLLHDQVTGDGLRVVRDAAALKAAQGRAYYTDNPGAQLKRTLLSILFLSPPGMPPDGAFVTVLKDKQRVETYRCYRAFCAGTEAFDPPHERDMAGLVEASEPVELVTERFDHHDAARARMFKLMQDPEVALIEPADLPAPGTIVFPQRVRLSLPAILLETDETGHAARVPFDQTALEAQFAAAFAHVFPETDAYRLNPMQVSEIYPPQPGWPVVGEEIDGYLRDPDGNLRGLDGILVIEPSLTVDLTERMVEALQAEDAFAAIPEFAPPEPPFVADRLAEMAEAHLGRPCPVCFKIELPVATVEGIRVDRLDPPSFTLAHYRIAPQ
;
A
#
# COMPACT_ATOMS: atom_id res chain seq x y z
N MET A 1 3.08 20.95 -48.04
CA MET A 1 2.96 21.69 -46.76
C MET A 1 4.24 21.43 -46.00
N MET A 2 5.03 22.49 -45.79
CA MET A 2 6.43 22.47 -45.33
C MET A 2 6.57 21.94 -43.90
N VAL A 3 7.51 21.02 -43.70
CA VAL A 3 8.12 20.74 -42.39
C VAL A 3 9.50 21.39 -42.41
N LEU A 4 9.67 22.45 -41.62
CA LEU A 4 10.92 23.16 -41.38
C LEU A 4 11.71 22.40 -40.31
N LEU A 5 12.81 21.78 -40.71
CA LEU A 5 13.87 21.28 -39.83
C LEU A 5 14.80 22.45 -39.50
N VAL A 6 14.77 22.93 -38.26
CA VAL A 6 15.76 23.88 -37.74
C VAL A 6 16.88 23.09 -37.08
N ALA A 7 18.02 23.06 -37.76
CA ALA A 7 19.30 22.63 -37.21
C ALA A 7 19.84 23.72 -36.27
N GLY A 8 19.99 23.40 -34.99
CA GLY A 8 20.71 24.22 -34.02
C GLY A 8 22.15 23.74 -33.88
N LEU A 9 23.06 24.45 -34.55
CA LEU A 9 24.52 24.35 -34.41
C LEU A 9 24.94 24.43 -32.92
N TRP A 10 25.55 23.38 -32.39
CA TRP A 10 26.44 23.49 -31.24
C TRP A 10 27.83 23.87 -31.74
N LEU A 11 28.20 25.13 -31.58
CA LEU A 11 29.59 25.60 -31.69
C LEU A 11 30.34 25.12 -30.45
N LEU A 12 31.10 24.02 -30.59
CA LEU A 12 32.12 23.62 -29.62
C LEU A 12 33.21 24.70 -29.61
N ARG A 13 33.28 25.42 -28.49
CA ARG A 13 34.36 26.36 -28.18
C ARG A 13 35.58 25.53 -27.77
N GLU A 14 36.56 25.38 -28.66
CA GLU A 14 37.87 24.81 -28.34
C GLU A 14 38.63 25.77 -27.41
N GLY A 15 38.45 25.58 -26.10
CA GLY A 15 39.40 26.06 -25.09
C GLY A 15 40.33 24.91 -24.69
N PRO A 16 41.59 25.19 -24.30
CA PRO A 16 42.47 24.15 -23.78
C PRO A 16 41.81 23.49 -22.57
N ALA A 17 41.72 22.16 -22.60
CA ALA A 17 41.23 21.36 -21.50
C ALA A 17 42.01 21.70 -20.23
N PRO A 18 41.34 21.93 -19.08
CA PRO A 18 42.06 22.05 -17.82
C PRO A 18 42.92 20.79 -17.62
N ALA A 19 44.14 20.98 -17.13
CA ALA A 19 45.03 19.88 -16.79
C ALA A 19 44.31 18.89 -15.87
N PRO A 20 44.54 17.57 -16.02
CA PRO A 20 43.94 16.59 -15.14
C PRO A 20 44.40 16.87 -13.72
N THR A 21 43.49 17.35 -12.88
CA THR A 21 43.65 17.30 -11.42
C THR A 21 43.87 15.84 -11.06
N ASP A 22 44.89 15.57 -10.23
CA ASP A 22 45.17 14.25 -9.67
C ASP A 22 43.86 13.60 -9.25
N ALA A 23 43.53 12.46 -9.87
CA ALA A 23 42.30 11.74 -9.56
C ALA A 23 42.41 11.23 -8.12
N ASP A 24 41.60 11.79 -7.23
CA ASP A 24 41.50 11.33 -5.84
C ASP A 24 41.10 9.84 -5.83
N THR A 25 42.03 8.98 -5.45
CA THR A 25 41.84 7.52 -5.42
C THR A 25 41.12 7.05 -4.16
N SER A 26 40.79 7.94 -3.22
CA SER A 26 40.13 7.59 -1.96
C SER A 26 38.68 7.12 -2.14
N GLY A 27 38.06 7.48 -3.27
CA GLY A 27 36.63 7.26 -3.50
C GLY A 27 35.73 8.09 -2.58
N VAL A 28 36.29 9.10 -1.91
CA VAL A 28 35.54 10.06 -1.11
C VAL A 28 35.02 11.17 -2.03
N GLU A 29 33.71 11.38 -1.98
CA GLU A 29 33.00 12.41 -2.71
C GLU A 29 32.57 13.51 -1.75
N ARG A 30 32.77 14.77 -2.16
CA ARG A 30 32.29 15.94 -1.41
C ARG A 30 30.96 16.40 -2.01
N HIS A 31 29.98 16.60 -1.14
CA HIS A 31 28.65 17.06 -1.51
C HIS A 31 28.38 18.45 -0.88
N ASP A 32 28.45 19.49 -1.71
CA ASP A 32 28.09 20.86 -1.33
C ASP A 32 26.59 21.11 -1.62
N PHE A 33 25.72 20.83 -0.65
CA PHE A 33 24.26 20.77 -0.81
C PHE A 33 23.55 22.14 -0.97
N LEU A 34 24.29 23.25 -0.89
CA LEU A 34 23.79 24.60 -1.15
C LEU A 34 24.38 25.22 -2.44
N GLN A 35 25.33 24.54 -3.09
CA GLN A 35 26.05 25.09 -4.23
C GLN A 35 25.13 25.21 -5.45
N GLY A 36 25.13 26.39 -6.09
CA GLY A 36 24.34 26.63 -7.31
C GLY A 36 22.86 26.95 -7.09
N LEU A 37 22.38 26.98 -5.84
CA LEU A 37 21.01 27.40 -5.53
C LEU A 37 20.87 28.94 -5.59
N PRO A 38 19.83 29.49 -6.25
CA PRO A 38 19.58 30.93 -6.29
C PRO A 38 18.87 31.39 -5.00
N LEU A 39 19.63 31.43 -3.90
CA LEU A 39 19.11 31.75 -2.55
C LEU A 39 18.59 33.20 -2.40
N ASP A 40 18.83 34.06 -3.39
CA ASP A 40 18.43 35.47 -3.39
C ASP A 40 17.04 35.73 -3.98
N GLU A 41 16.45 34.75 -4.69
CA GLU A 41 15.27 34.99 -5.54
C GLU A 41 14.02 34.21 -5.08
N VAL A 42 14.14 33.32 -4.09
CA VAL A 42 13.10 32.34 -3.70
C VAL A 42 13.18 31.97 -2.21
N ALA A 43 12.04 31.60 -1.61
CA ALA A 43 11.95 31.02 -0.26
C ALA A 43 12.50 29.58 -0.21
N TYR A 44 13.83 29.45 -0.28
CA TYR A 44 14.53 28.21 0.04
C TYR A 44 14.59 27.99 1.55
N ALA A 45 14.51 26.74 1.96
CA ALA A 45 14.78 26.32 3.33
C ALA A 45 15.57 25.00 3.32
N LEU A 46 16.23 24.69 4.43
CA LEU A 46 16.88 23.39 4.65
C LEU A 46 16.21 22.67 5.80
N LEU A 47 15.79 21.42 5.57
CA LEU A 47 15.45 20.50 6.64
C LEU A 47 16.70 19.68 6.99
N LEU A 48 17.21 19.89 8.19
CA LEU A 48 18.32 19.16 8.79
C LEU A 48 17.76 17.94 9.51
N HIS A 49 18.30 16.77 9.18
CA HIS A 49 17.85 15.51 9.77
C HIS A 49 18.62 15.17 11.05
N ASP A 50 18.11 14.21 11.82
CA ASP A 50 18.72 13.76 13.08
C ASP A 50 20.20 13.37 12.93
N GLN A 51 20.61 12.87 11.76
CA GLN A 51 22.01 12.57 11.48
C GLN A 51 22.94 13.80 11.55
N VAL A 52 22.40 14.99 11.27
CA VAL A 52 23.12 16.27 11.31
C VAL A 52 23.06 16.87 12.71
N THR A 53 21.88 16.91 13.28
CA THR A 53 21.55 17.73 14.44
C THR A 53 21.80 16.98 15.76
N GLY A 54 21.57 15.66 15.78
CA GLY A 54 21.68 14.79 16.95
C GLY A 54 20.55 14.95 17.97
N ASP A 55 19.61 15.87 17.73
CA ASP A 55 18.49 16.23 18.61
C ASP A 55 17.15 16.27 17.86
N GLY A 56 17.02 15.51 16.76
CA GLY A 56 15.81 15.45 15.94
C GLY A 56 15.77 16.41 14.75
N LEU A 57 14.63 16.54 14.09
CA LEU A 57 14.51 17.31 12.86
C LEU A 57 14.51 18.82 13.15
N ARG A 58 15.24 19.58 12.34
CA ARG A 58 15.31 21.04 12.45
C ARG A 58 15.24 21.71 11.08
N VAL A 59 14.66 22.90 10.97
CA VAL A 59 14.58 23.66 9.72
C VAL A 59 15.38 24.96 9.80
N VAL A 60 16.13 25.29 8.75
CA VAL A 60 16.76 26.59 8.54
C VAL A 60 16.00 27.35 7.47
N ARG A 61 15.46 28.51 7.83
CA ARG A 61 14.72 29.41 6.92
C ARG A 61 15.35 30.79 6.79
N ASP A 62 16.35 31.09 7.61
CA ASP A 62 17.06 32.36 7.55
C ASP A 62 17.89 32.43 6.26
N ALA A 63 17.44 33.26 5.32
CA ALA A 63 18.11 33.46 4.04
C ALA A 63 19.56 33.96 4.19
N ALA A 64 19.85 34.77 5.22
CA ALA A 64 21.21 35.25 5.46
C ALA A 64 22.12 34.10 5.95
N ALA A 65 21.61 33.23 6.83
CA ALA A 65 22.33 32.04 7.27
C ALA A 65 22.58 31.06 6.11
N LEU A 66 21.56 30.79 5.29
CA LEU A 66 21.69 29.93 4.11
C LEU A 66 22.71 30.48 3.12
N LYS A 67 22.69 31.78 2.86
CA LYS A 67 23.64 32.44 1.96
C LYS A 67 25.07 32.44 2.52
N ALA A 68 25.24 32.68 3.81
CA ALA A 68 26.55 32.62 4.48
C ALA A 68 27.15 31.20 4.49
N ALA A 69 26.29 30.18 4.49
CA ALA A 69 26.66 28.77 4.42
C ALA A 69 26.93 28.28 2.98
N GLN A 70 26.51 29.03 1.94
CA GLN A 70 26.73 28.65 0.55
C GLN A 70 28.23 28.57 0.21
N GLY A 71 28.64 27.45 -0.40
CA GLY A 71 30.06 27.17 -0.70
C GLY A 71 30.91 26.76 0.51
N ARG A 72 30.31 26.68 1.70
CA ARG A 72 30.98 26.25 2.94
C ARG A 72 30.31 25.04 3.58
N ALA A 73 29.00 24.88 3.41
CA ALA A 73 28.27 23.77 3.97
C ALA A 73 28.43 22.53 3.08
N TYR A 74 29.01 21.46 3.64
CA TYR A 74 29.30 20.22 2.92
C TYR A 74 29.28 19.01 3.86
N TYR A 75 29.18 17.84 3.24
CA TYR A 75 29.61 16.57 3.85
C TYR A 75 30.43 15.78 2.84
N THR A 76 31.22 14.84 3.32
CA THR A 76 31.91 13.87 2.48
C THR A 76 31.35 12.46 2.66
N ASP A 77 31.20 11.73 1.57
CA ASP A 77 30.69 10.35 1.55
C ASP A 77 31.62 9.44 0.74
N ASN A 78 31.51 8.12 0.92
CA ASN A 78 32.24 7.14 0.12
C ASN A 78 31.26 6.07 -0.42
N PRO A 79 30.59 6.35 -1.55
CA PRO A 79 29.58 5.43 -2.10
C PRO A 79 30.16 4.05 -2.45
N GLY A 80 31.44 4.00 -2.84
CA GLY A 80 32.15 2.74 -3.12
C GLY A 80 32.33 1.85 -1.88
N ALA A 81 32.64 2.45 -0.73
CA ALA A 81 32.72 1.75 0.56
C ALA A 81 31.33 1.34 1.08
N GLN A 82 30.31 2.17 0.87
CA GLN A 82 28.92 1.84 1.19
C GLN A 82 28.42 0.60 0.43
N LEU A 83 28.65 0.52 -0.88
CA LEU A 83 28.20 -0.60 -1.70
C LEU A 83 28.81 -1.93 -1.22
N LYS A 84 30.12 -1.94 -0.93
CA LYS A 84 30.81 -3.13 -0.40
C LYS A 84 30.20 -3.61 0.92
N ARG A 85 29.86 -2.67 1.83
CA ARG A 85 29.23 -3.00 3.11
C ARG A 85 27.78 -3.42 2.98
N THR A 86 27.03 -2.77 2.10
CA THR A 86 25.63 -3.12 1.80
C THR A 86 25.57 -4.56 1.27
N LEU A 87 26.45 -4.91 0.33
CA LEU A 87 26.57 -6.29 -0.18
C LEU A 87 26.93 -7.29 0.93
N LEU A 88 27.87 -6.95 1.82
CA LEU A 88 28.19 -7.79 2.99
C LEU A 88 26.98 -7.92 3.94
N SER A 89 26.23 -6.84 4.20
CA SER A 89 25.05 -6.90 5.07
C SER A 89 23.91 -7.74 4.46
N ILE A 90 23.67 -7.65 3.15
CA ILE A 90 22.69 -8.47 2.43
C ILE A 90 23.07 -9.97 2.49
N LEU A 91 24.36 -10.28 2.40
CA LEU A 91 24.88 -11.65 2.45
C LEU A 91 24.84 -12.29 3.85
N PHE A 92 24.86 -11.50 4.93
CA PHE A 92 25.03 -12.01 6.30
C PHE A 92 23.90 -11.66 7.28
N LEU A 93 23.05 -10.66 7.00
CA LEU A 93 22.07 -10.11 7.95
C LEU A 93 20.81 -9.60 7.22
N SER A 94 19.82 -10.48 6.98
CA SER A 94 18.46 -10.07 6.58
C SER A 94 17.64 -9.63 7.82
N PRO A 95 16.67 -8.69 7.73
CA PRO A 95 15.76 -8.49 6.60
C PRO A 95 15.93 -7.18 5.81
N PRO A 96 15.42 -7.13 4.56
CA PRO A 96 15.35 -5.93 3.75
C PRO A 96 14.33 -4.94 4.35
N GLY A 97 14.70 -3.68 4.49
CA GLY A 97 13.69 -2.67 4.87
C GLY A 97 14.24 -1.28 5.20
N MET A 98 15.47 -1.17 5.68
CA MET A 98 16.07 0.13 5.99
C MET A 98 17.36 0.25 5.19
N PRO A 99 17.41 1.14 4.18
CA PRO A 99 18.65 1.32 3.44
C PRO A 99 19.69 1.87 4.43
N PRO A 100 20.96 1.46 4.30
CA PRO A 100 21.99 1.81 5.28
C PRO A 100 22.23 3.33 5.35
N ASP A 101 21.89 4.06 4.29
CA ASP A 101 21.90 5.52 4.22
C ASP A 101 20.59 6.14 4.73
N GLY A 102 20.70 7.21 5.51
CA GLY A 102 19.57 8.02 5.95
C GLY A 102 19.62 9.42 5.35
N ALA A 103 18.50 10.13 5.41
CA ALA A 103 18.48 11.53 4.99
C ALA A 103 19.38 12.36 5.90
N PHE A 104 20.23 13.19 5.31
CA PHE A 104 21.17 14.07 5.98
C PHE A 104 20.64 15.51 5.93
N VAL A 105 20.40 16.02 4.72
CA VAL A 105 19.79 17.34 4.48
C VAL A 105 18.76 17.23 3.37
N THR A 106 17.61 17.86 3.54
CA THR A 106 16.61 18.02 2.47
C THR A 106 16.49 19.50 2.10
N VAL A 107 16.72 19.81 0.83
CA VAL A 107 16.52 21.15 0.27
C VAL A 107 15.04 21.33 -0.03
N LEU A 108 14.49 22.42 0.50
CA LEU A 108 13.10 22.79 0.35
C LEU A 108 12.99 24.06 -0.50
N LYS A 109 11.99 24.09 -1.38
CA LYS A 109 11.53 25.29 -2.07
C LYS A 109 10.02 25.36 -1.93
N ASP A 110 9.52 26.48 -1.43
CA ASP A 110 8.07 26.70 -1.25
C ASP A 110 7.40 25.56 -0.47
N LYS A 111 8.06 25.09 0.61
CA LYS A 111 7.62 23.96 1.47
C LYS A 111 7.51 22.60 0.77
N GLN A 112 8.09 22.47 -0.43
CA GLN A 112 8.21 21.22 -1.14
C GLN A 112 9.67 20.79 -1.21
N ARG A 113 9.88 19.48 -1.16
CA ARG A 113 11.21 18.88 -1.32
C ARG A 113 11.67 19.00 -2.77
N VAL A 114 12.83 19.63 -2.96
CA VAL A 114 13.53 19.71 -4.26
C VAL A 114 14.53 18.57 -4.37
N GLU A 115 15.33 18.37 -3.33
CA GLU A 115 16.41 17.39 -3.32
C GLU A 115 16.62 16.87 -1.90
N THR A 116 17.06 15.63 -1.76
CA THR A 116 17.44 15.04 -0.47
C THR A 116 18.81 14.42 -0.60
N TYR A 117 19.74 14.98 0.17
CA TYR A 117 21.07 14.46 0.36
C TYR A 117 21.02 13.38 1.42
N ARG A 118 21.50 12.19 1.07
CA ARG A 118 21.52 11.03 1.96
C ARG A 118 22.96 10.68 2.26
N CYS A 119 23.19 10.13 3.44
CA CYS A 119 24.48 9.62 3.82
C CYS A 119 24.36 8.43 4.76
N TYR A 120 25.34 7.54 4.67
CA TYR A 120 25.56 6.52 5.68
C TYR A 120 26.05 7.15 6.99
N ARG A 121 25.35 6.85 8.10
CA ARG A 121 25.60 7.49 9.40
C ARG A 121 27.07 7.41 9.84
N ALA A 122 27.75 6.28 9.61
CA ALA A 122 29.14 6.13 10.01
C ALA A 122 30.09 7.07 9.24
N PHE A 123 29.70 7.48 8.03
CA PHE A 123 30.50 8.39 7.21
C PHE A 123 30.18 9.86 7.50
N CYS A 124 28.92 10.25 7.70
CA CYS A 124 28.61 11.69 7.87
C CYS A 124 28.32 12.17 9.29
N ALA A 125 28.07 11.28 10.26
CA ALA A 125 27.65 11.67 11.61
C ALA A 125 28.65 11.28 12.73
N GLY A 126 29.74 10.59 12.40
CA GLY A 126 30.64 9.98 13.38
C GLY A 126 31.96 10.74 13.61
N THR A 127 32.45 10.68 14.85
CA THR A 127 33.87 10.86 15.19
C THR A 127 34.66 9.56 14.99
N GLU A 128 34.10 8.60 14.27
CA GLU A 128 34.71 7.30 14.02
C GLU A 128 35.90 7.50 13.08
N ALA A 129 37.07 7.00 13.51
CA ALA A 129 38.30 7.10 12.75
C ALA A 129 38.28 6.14 11.55
N PHE A 130 37.60 6.56 10.48
CA PHE A 130 37.76 5.97 9.17
C PHE A 130 38.97 6.59 8.47
N ASP A 131 39.62 5.80 7.61
CA ASP A 131 40.71 6.25 6.75
C ASP A 131 40.24 6.15 5.29
N PRO A 132 40.05 7.29 4.57
CA PRO A 132 40.31 8.67 5.01
C PRO A 132 39.26 9.19 6.01
N PRO A 133 39.57 10.23 6.80
CA PRO A 133 38.61 10.85 7.70
C PRO A 133 37.46 11.48 6.89
N HIS A 134 36.23 11.21 7.30
CA HIS A 134 35.07 11.87 6.75
C HIS A 134 34.82 13.19 7.49
N GLU A 135 34.37 14.18 6.74
CA GLU A 135 34.21 15.54 7.22
C GLU A 135 32.82 16.06 6.90
N ARG A 136 32.32 16.90 7.79
CA ARG A 136 31.18 17.77 7.53
C ARG A 136 31.44 19.14 8.12
N ASP A 137 30.99 20.15 7.40
CA ASP A 137 30.85 21.51 7.93
C ASP A 137 29.42 21.95 7.68
N MET A 138 28.69 22.25 8.75
CA MET A 138 27.33 22.78 8.66
C MET A 138 27.32 24.31 8.65
N ALA A 139 28.47 24.98 8.73
CA ALA A 139 28.65 26.42 8.59
C ALA A 139 27.68 27.27 9.45
N GLY A 140 27.37 26.83 10.68
CA GLY A 140 26.46 27.51 11.59
C GLY A 140 24.96 27.25 11.35
N LEU A 141 24.61 26.36 10.42
CA LEU A 141 23.22 26.05 10.07
C LEU A 141 22.45 25.36 11.20
N VAL A 142 23.12 24.58 12.05
CA VAL A 142 22.46 23.91 13.19
C VAL A 142 22.01 24.95 14.22
N GLU A 143 22.86 25.92 14.53
CA GLU A 143 22.58 27.02 15.45
C GLU A 143 21.51 27.97 14.92
N ALA A 144 21.44 28.16 13.60
CA ALA A 144 20.43 28.98 12.93
C ALA A 144 19.10 28.25 12.66
N SER A 145 18.96 26.99 13.11
CA SER A 145 17.79 26.16 12.82
C SER A 145 16.77 26.15 13.96
N GLU A 146 15.51 25.95 13.60
CA GLU A 146 14.36 25.81 14.51
C GLU A 146 13.90 24.34 14.56
N PRO A 147 13.53 23.79 15.72
CA PRO A 147 13.03 22.41 15.81
C PRO A 147 11.71 22.24 15.05
N VAL A 148 11.52 21.07 14.42
CA VAL A 148 10.27 20.72 13.71
C VAL A 148 9.72 19.37 14.14
N GLU A 149 8.40 19.25 14.10
CA GLU A 149 7.65 18.05 14.42
C GLU A 149 6.85 17.58 13.21
N LEU A 150 6.78 16.26 13.02
CA LEU A 150 5.92 15.66 12.01
C LEU A 150 4.48 15.61 12.52
N VAL A 151 3.57 16.26 11.78
CA VAL A 151 2.13 16.23 12.01
C VAL A 151 1.48 15.45 10.88
N THR A 152 0.70 14.44 11.25
CA THR A 152 -0.06 13.61 10.31
C THR A 152 -1.55 13.83 10.54
N GLU A 153 -2.23 14.36 9.53
CA GLU A 153 -3.68 14.57 9.52
C GLU A 153 -4.35 13.54 8.60
N ARG A 154 -5.51 13.02 9.04
CA ARG A 154 -6.34 12.11 8.25
C ARG A 154 -7.63 12.81 7.85
N PHE A 155 -8.07 12.56 6.62
CA PHE A 155 -9.28 13.13 6.04
C PHE A 155 -10.13 12.03 5.43
N ASP A 156 -11.44 12.14 5.64
CA ASP A 156 -12.41 11.24 5.02
C ASP A 156 -12.69 11.61 3.57
N HIS A 157 -12.24 12.79 3.12
CA HIS A 157 -12.44 13.27 1.76
C HIS A 157 -11.23 14.01 1.18
N HIS A 158 -10.88 13.70 -0.06
CA HIS A 158 -9.73 14.28 -0.76
C HIS A 158 -9.82 15.81 -0.92
N ASP A 159 -11.02 16.37 -1.12
CA ASP A 159 -11.18 17.84 -1.19
C ASP A 159 -10.83 18.53 0.13
N ALA A 160 -11.16 17.91 1.27
CA ALA A 160 -10.80 18.44 2.57
C ALA A 160 -9.27 18.40 2.78
N ALA A 161 -8.64 17.30 2.40
CA ALA A 161 -7.17 17.17 2.41
C ALA A 161 -6.51 18.19 1.48
N ARG A 162 -7.04 18.41 0.28
CA ARG A 162 -6.53 19.39 -0.69
C ARG A 162 -6.71 20.83 -0.19
N ALA A 163 -7.89 21.15 0.34
CA ALA A 163 -8.15 22.46 0.96
C ALA A 163 -7.23 22.71 2.16
N ARG A 164 -6.94 21.67 2.97
CA ARG A 164 -5.96 21.75 4.04
C ARG A 164 -4.55 21.99 3.50
N MET A 165 -4.13 21.24 2.47
CA MET A 165 -2.83 21.43 1.82
C MET A 165 -2.65 22.88 1.33
N PHE A 166 -3.67 23.47 0.70
CA PHE A 166 -3.62 24.89 0.30
C PHE A 166 -3.47 25.86 1.47
N LYS A 167 -4.12 25.58 2.61
CA LYS A 167 -3.94 26.37 3.84
C LYS A 167 -2.52 26.22 4.40
N LEU A 168 -1.99 25.00 4.46
CA LEU A 168 -0.62 24.73 4.94
C LEU A 168 0.43 25.41 4.05
N MET A 169 0.20 25.51 2.74
CA MET A 169 1.09 26.25 1.83
C MET A 169 1.23 27.73 2.21
N GLN A 170 0.23 28.32 2.87
CA GLN A 170 0.25 29.71 3.32
C GLN A 170 0.67 29.88 4.79
N ASP A 171 0.73 28.79 5.56
CA ASP A 171 1.02 28.83 7.01
C ASP A 171 2.53 29.03 7.29
N PRO A 172 2.96 30.14 7.91
CA PRO A 172 4.38 30.40 8.14
C PRO A 172 5.04 29.43 9.13
N GLU A 173 4.28 28.65 9.90
CA GLU A 173 4.82 27.66 10.84
C GLU A 173 5.10 26.29 10.18
N VAL A 174 4.70 26.12 8.91
CA VAL A 174 4.92 24.87 8.18
C VAL A 174 6.24 24.93 7.41
N ALA A 175 7.12 23.98 7.68
CA ALA A 175 8.43 23.85 7.04
C ALA A 175 8.36 23.07 5.72
N LEU A 176 7.73 21.89 5.75
CA LEU A 176 7.63 20.97 4.61
C LEU A 176 6.24 20.33 4.61
N ILE A 177 5.64 20.17 3.44
CA ILE A 177 4.45 19.36 3.24
C ILE A 177 4.88 18.14 2.43
N GLU A 178 4.70 16.94 2.99
CA GLU A 178 4.96 15.72 2.23
C GLU A 178 3.94 15.59 1.10
N PRO A 179 4.33 14.99 -0.05
CA PRO A 179 3.39 14.72 -1.12
C PRO A 179 2.19 13.94 -0.57
N ALA A 180 1.02 14.57 -0.61
CA ALA A 180 -0.20 13.92 -0.18
C ALA A 180 -0.57 12.85 -1.21
N ASP A 181 -1.03 11.69 -0.75
CA ASP A 181 -1.60 10.66 -1.61
C ASP A 181 -3.01 11.10 -2.05
N LEU A 182 -3.05 12.11 -2.91
CA LEU A 182 -4.28 12.70 -3.43
C LEU A 182 -4.43 12.36 -4.90
N PRO A 183 -5.64 11.99 -5.34
CA PRO A 183 -5.91 11.81 -6.74
C PRO A 183 -5.67 13.13 -7.49
N ALA A 184 -5.19 13.02 -8.74
CA ALA A 184 -5.00 14.18 -9.60
C ALA A 184 -6.31 14.97 -9.77
N PRO A 185 -6.25 16.29 -10.00
CA PRO A 185 -7.44 17.07 -10.31
C PRO A 185 -8.22 16.46 -11.49
N GLY A 186 -9.53 16.27 -11.33
CA GLY A 186 -10.41 15.70 -12.36
C GLY A 186 -10.50 14.17 -12.38
N THR A 187 -9.75 13.46 -11.52
CA THR A 187 -9.92 12.02 -11.32
C THR A 187 -11.23 11.76 -10.57
N ILE A 188 -12.02 10.78 -11.03
CA ILE A 188 -13.20 10.31 -10.30
C ILE A 188 -12.74 9.72 -8.96
N VAL A 189 -13.33 10.21 -7.87
CA VAL A 189 -13.05 9.71 -6.53
C VAL A 189 -14.24 8.93 -6.02
N PHE A 190 -13.94 7.85 -5.31
CA PHE A 190 -14.90 6.94 -4.75
C PHE A 190 -14.86 7.06 -3.22
N PRO A 191 -15.62 8.01 -2.63
CA PRO A 191 -15.58 8.29 -1.19
C PRO A 191 -16.16 7.16 -0.33
N GLN A 192 -16.81 6.17 -0.93
CA GLN A 192 -17.49 5.10 -0.22
C GLN A 192 -16.88 3.76 -0.60
N ARG A 193 -16.88 2.81 0.34
CA ARG A 193 -16.41 1.46 0.08
C ARG A 193 -17.37 0.44 0.67
N VAL A 194 -17.66 -0.59 -0.11
CA VAL A 194 -18.41 -1.76 0.35
C VAL A 194 -17.62 -3.02 0.08
N ARG A 195 -17.90 -4.07 0.86
CA ARG A 195 -17.53 -5.44 0.54
C ARG A 195 -18.76 -6.14 -0.01
N LEU A 196 -18.61 -6.75 -1.19
CA LEU A 196 -19.56 -7.70 -1.74
C LEU A 196 -19.06 -9.10 -1.37
N SER A 197 -19.82 -9.80 -0.52
CA SER A 197 -19.61 -11.21 -0.23
C SER A 197 -20.52 -12.00 -1.16
N LEU A 198 -19.94 -12.81 -2.02
CA LEU A 198 -20.68 -13.62 -3.00
C LEU A 198 -21.08 -14.96 -2.35
N PRO A 199 -22.07 -15.69 -2.91
CA PRO A 199 -22.42 -17.02 -2.44
C PRO A 199 -21.20 -17.94 -2.38
N ALA A 200 -21.11 -18.72 -1.30
CA ALA A 200 -20.10 -19.74 -1.15
C ALA A 200 -20.22 -20.80 -2.25
N ILE A 201 -19.08 -21.27 -2.75
CA ILE A 201 -18.99 -22.28 -3.79
C ILE A 201 -18.48 -23.58 -3.17
N LEU A 202 -19.21 -24.67 -3.39
CA LEU A 202 -18.84 -26.00 -2.89
C LEU A 202 -18.14 -26.78 -4.01
N LEU A 203 -16.92 -27.22 -3.73
CA LEU A 203 -16.12 -28.00 -4.66
C LEU A 203 -15.86 -29.40 -4.08
N GLU A 204 -15.96 -30.42 -4.92
CA GLU A 204 -15.50 -31.77 -4.58
C GLU A 204 -13.99 -31.76 -4.42
N THR A 205 -13.47 -32.37 -3.36
CA THR A 205 -12.03 -32.55 -3.15
C THR A 205 -11.52 -33.85 -3.77
N ASP A 206 -10.21 -33.90 -4.00
CA ASP A 206 -9.52 -35.16 -4.29
C ASP A 206 -9.45 -36.09 -3.06
N GLU A 207 -8.80 -37.25 -3.24
CA GLU A 207 -8.62 -38.27 -2.20
C GLU A 207 -7.83 -37.76 -0.98
N THR A 208 -7.13 -36.64 -1.10
CA THR A 208 -6.37 -36.04 0.01
C THR A 208 -7.23 -35.14 0.89
N GLY A 209 -8.40 -34.70 0.41
CA GLY A 209 -9.26 -33.75 1.11
C GLY A 209 -8.73 -32.31 1.13
N HIS A 210 -7.62 -32.05 0.43
CA HIS A 210 -6.89 -30.78 0.50
C HIS A 210 -6.79 -30.03 -0.83
N ALA A 211 -7.28 -30.60 -1.93
CA ALA A 211 -7.34 -29.91 -3.21
C ALA A 211 -8.68 -30.18 -3.90
N ALA A 212 -9.18 -29.19 -4.63
CA ALA A 212 -10.34 -29.37 -5.48
C ALA A 212 -10.04 -30.38 -6.60
N ARG A 213 -10.95 -31.32 -6.82
CA ARG A 213 -10.87 -32.33 -7.89
C ARG A 213 -10.84 -31.68 -9.28
N VAL A 214 -11.62 -30.61 -9.46
CA VAL A 214 -11.54 -29.72 -10.60
C VAL A 214 -10.95 -28.39 -10.10
N PRO A 215 -9.83 -27.91 -10.67
CA PRO A 215 -9.23 -26.65 -10.24
C PRO A 215 -10.22 -25.49 -10.33
N PHE A 216 -10.27 -24.68 -9.28
CA PHE A 216 -11.08 -23.47 -9.24
C PHE A 216 -10.45 -22.38 -10.09
N ASP A 217 -11.18 -21.86 -11.08
CA ASP A 217 -10.73 -20.75 -11.93
C ASP A 217 -11.26 -19.41 -11.38
N GLN A 218 -10.51 -18.82 -10.46
CA GLN A 218 -10.82 -17.51 -9.90
C GLN A 218 -10.91 -16.41 -10.98
N THR A 219 -10.07 -16.47 -12.01
CA THR A 219 -10.01 -15.43 -13.05
C THR A 219 -11.28 -15.47 -13.91
N ALA A 220 -11.75 -16.68 -14.24
CA ALA A 220 -13.01 -16.85 -14.96
C ALA A 220 -14.22 -16.36 -14.13
N LEU A 221 -14.27 -16.70 -12.84
CA LEU A 221 -15.34 -16.21 -11.95
C LEU A 221 -15.33 -14.68 -11.84
N GLU A 222 -14.15 -14.08 -11.64
CA GLU A 222 -14.00 -12.63 -11.57
C GLU A 222 -14.44 -11.94 -12.86
N ALA A 223 -14.04 -12.47 -14.03
CA ALA A 223 -14.44 -11.93 -15.32
C ALA A 223 -15.97 -12.05 -15.55
N GLN A 224 -16.57 -13.19 -15.18
CA GLN A 224 -18.01 -13.40 -15.27
C GLN A 224 -18.78 -12.45 -14.36
N PHE A 225 -18.32 -12.30 -13.11
CA PHE A 225 -18.91 -11.38 -12.14
C PHE A 225 -18.80 -9.93 -12.62
N ALA A 226 -17.62 -9.49 -13.05
CA ALA A 226 -17.40 -8.12 -13.53
C ALA A 226 -18.28 -7.79 -14.74
N ALA A 227 -18.44 -8.73 -15.68
CA ALA A 227 -19.31 -8.55 -16.85
C ALA A 227 -20.78 -8.42 -16.46
N ALA A 228 -21.27 -9.28 -15.56
CA ALA A 228 -22.64 -9.22 -15.06
C ALA A 228 -22.89 -7.95 -14.23
N PHE A 229 -21.94 -7.58 -13.36
CA PHE A 229 -22.04 -6.36 -12.57
C PHE A 229 -22.12 -5.12 -13.46
N ALA A 230 -21.26 -5.02 -14.48
CA ALA A 230 -21.30 -3.90 -15.43
C ALA A 230 -22.57 -3.88 -16.30
N HIS A 231 -23.21 -5.03 -16.53
CA HIS A 231 -24.49 -5.10 -17.21
C HIS A 231 -25.63 -4.53 -16.35
N VAL A 232 -25.66 -4.86 -15.05
CA VAL A 232 -26.68 -4.39 -14.10
C VAL A 232 -26.42 -2.92 -13.70
N PHE A 233 -25.16 -2.54 -13.57
CA PHE A 233 -24.72 -1.18 -13.22
C PHE A 233 -23.88 -0.59 -14.37
N PRO A 234 -24.50 -0.04 -15.43
CA PRO A 234 -23.78 0.44 -16.61
C PRO A 234 -22.98 1.73 -16.39
N GLU A 235 -23.19 2.42 -15.27
CA GLU A 235 -22.52 3.66 -14.89
C GLU A 235 -21.09 3.36 -14.38
N THR A 236 -20.19 2.95 -15.27
CA THR A 236 -18.81 2.55 -14.91
C THR A 236 -17.96 3.68 -14.32
N ASP A 237 -18.43 4.92 -14.39
CA ASP A 237 -17.82 6.09 -13.75
C ASP A 237 -18.28 6.27 -12.29
N ALA A 238 -19.21 5.45 -11.80
CA ALA A 238 -19.79 5.53 -10.48
C ALA A 238 -19.16 4.56 -9.47
N TYR A 239 -18.39 3.59 -9.96
CA TYR A 239 -17.76 2.56 -9.14
C TYR A 239 -16.41 2.10 -9.71
N ARG A 240 -15.62 1.47 -8.85
CA ARG A 240 -14.42 0.70 -9.19
C ARG A 240 -14.47 -0.65 -8.49
N LEU A 241 -14.51 -1.73 -9.27
CA LEU A 241 -14.34 -3.09 -8.74
C LEU A 241 -12.85 -3.31 -8.46
N ASN A 242 -12.51 -3.68 -7.23
CA ASN A 242 -11.17 -4.14 -6.89
C ASN A 242 -11.05 -5.65 -7.14
N PRO A 243 -9.82 -6.19 -7.20
CA PRO A 243 -9.61 -7.61 -7.45
C PRO A 243 -10.39 -8.51 -6.50
N MET A 244 -10.90 -9.63 -7.03
CA MET A 244 -11.60 -10.63 -6.23
C MET A 244 -10.63 -11.27 -5.24
N GLN A 245 -11.09 -11.43 -4.00
CA GLN A 245 -10.43 -12.19 -2.95
C GLN A 245 -11.18 -13.50 -2.73
N VAL A 246 -10.43 -14.57 -2.54
CA VAL A 246 -10.99 -15.91 -2.36
C VAL A 246 -10.44 -16.48 -1.06
N SER A 247 -11.33 -16.91 -0.18
CA SER A 247 -10.96 -17.70 1.00
C SER A 247 -11.31 -19.16 0.76
N GLU A 248 -10.34 -20.04 0.98
CA GLU A 248 -10.52 -21.48 0.92
C GLU A 248 -10.72 -22.01 2.34
N ILE A 249 -11.84 -22.70 2.59
CA ILE A 249 -12.13 -23.31 3.88
C ILE A 249 -12.16 -24.83 3.69
N TYR A 250 -11.17 -25.48 4.28
CA TYR A 250 -11.04 -26.93 4.25
C TYR A 250 -11.98 -27.60 5.27
N PRO A 251 -12.48 -28.81 4.96
CA PRO A 251 -13.30 -29.55 5.90
C PRO A 251 -12.49 -29.86 7.17
N PRO A 252 -13.11 -29.77 8.36
CA PRO A 252 -12.44 -30.22 9.58
C PRO A 252 -12.24 -31.75 9.53
N GLN A 253 -11.38 -32.32 10.38
CA GLN A 253 -11.10 -33.76 10.36
C GLN A 253 -12.33 -34.70 10.36
N PRO A 254 -13.42 -34.44 11.12
CA PRO A 254 -14.62 -35.28 11.05
C PRO A 254 -15.51 -35.02 9.82
N GLY A 255 -15.15 -34.09 8.93
CA GLY A 255 -16.00 -33.56 7.86
C GLY A 255 -16.92 -32.43 8.34
N TRP A 256 -17.64 -31.81 7.41
CA TRP A 256 -18.62 -30.76 7.71
C TRP A 256 -19.77 -31.30 8.58
N PRO A 257 -20.08 -30.69 9.73
CA PRO A 257 -21.09 -31.20 10.64
C PRO A 257 -22.43 -31.42 9.94
N VAL A 258 -23.03 -32.60 10.14
CA VAL A 258 -24.36 -32.91 9.61
C VAL A 258 -25.42 -32.61 10.67
N VAL A 259 -26.46 -31.89 10.27
CA VAL A 259 -27.60 -31.48 11.09
C VAL A 259 -28.91 -31.89 10.41
N GLY A 260 -29.99 -32.03 11.15
CA GLY A 260 -31.29 -32.40 10.60
C GLY A 260 -32.43 -32.25 11.60
N GLU A 261 -33.67 -32.08 11.13
CA GLU A 261 -34.82 -31.90 12.03
C GLU A 261 -35.15 -33.15 12.86
N GLU A 262 -34.76 -34.32 12.35
CA GLU A 262 -34.98 -35.63 13.01
C GLU A 262 -33.92 -35.92 14.10
N ILE A 263 -32.89 -35.08 14.23
CA ILE A 263 -31.80 -35.21 15.20
C ILE A 263 -31.69 -33.95 16.06
N ASP A 264 -31.59 -34.09 17.37
CA ASP A 264 -31.42 -32.93 18.27
C ASP A 264 -29.97 -32.44 18.22
N GLY A 265 -29.71 -31.51 17.29
CA GLY A 265 -28.40 -30.90 17.05
C GLY A 265 -27.60 -31.59 15.94
N TYR A 266 -26.45 -32.14 16.31
CA TYR A 266 -25.49 -32.71 15.36
C TYR A 266 -25.58 -34.22 15.27
N LEU A 267 -25.37 -34.75 14.08
CA LEU A 267 -25.21 -36.18 13.87
C LEU A 267 -23.96 -36.67 14.62
N ARG A 268 -24.13 -37.69 15.45
CA ARG A 268 -23.05 -38.30 16.22
C ARG A 268 -22.96 -39.79 15.98
N ASP A 269 -21.75 -40.31 16.10
CA ASP A 269 -21.49 -41.75 16.08
C ASP A 269 -21.87 -42.41 17.43
N PRO A 270 -21.84 -43.75 17.53
CA PRO A 270 -22.16 -44.46 18.78
C PRO A 270 -21.25 -44.10 19.97
N ASP A 271 -20.05 -43.59 19.72
CA ASP A 271 -19.09 -43.15 20.74
C ASP A 271 -19.30 -41.68 21.15
N GLY A 272 -20.28 -41.00 20.54
CA GLY A 272 -20.64 -39.60 20.81
C GLY A 272 -19.82 -38.57 20.04
N ASN A 273 -18.94 -38.98 19.12
CA ASN A 273 -18.18 -38.05 18.28
C ASN A 273 -19.03 -37.49 17.15
N LEU A 274 -18.71 -36.28 16.68
CA LEU A 274 -19.39 -35.66 15.54
C LEU A 274 -19.15 -36.47 14.26
N ARG A 275 -20.22 -36.71 13.51
CA ARG A 275 -20.14 -37.22 12.14
C ARG A 275 -20.36 -36.07 11.17
N GLY A 276 -19.39 -35.85 10.31
CA GLY A 276 -19.50 -34.89 9.23
C GLY A 276 -19.45 -35.53 7.86
N LEU A 277 -19.74 -34.71 6.86
CA LEU A 277 -19.57 -35.03 5.44
C LEU A 277 -18.22 -34.48 4.98
N ASP A 278 -17.34 -35.36 4.55
CA ASP A 278 -16.04 -35.02 3.98
C ASP A 278 -16.15 -34.74 2.47
N GLY A 279 -15.01 -34.53 1.82
CA GLY A 279 -14.96 -34.42 0.36
C GLY A 279 -15.36 -33.05 -0.20
N ILE A 280 -15.61 -32.05 0.65
CA ILE A 280 -16.10 -30.72 0.24
C ILE A 280 -15.09 -29.65 0.66
N LEU A 281 -14.56 -28.91 -0.33
CA LEU A 281 -13.86 -27.65 -0.15
C LEU A 281 -14.86 -26.50 -0.34
N VAL A 282 -14.82 -25.53 0.56
CA VAL A 282 -15.65 -24.34 0.46
C VAL A 282 -14.79 -23.17 -0.03
N ILE A 283 -15.28 -22.46 -1.03
CA ILE A 283 -14.68 -21.26 -1.58
C ILE A 283 -15.60 -20.08 -1.24
N GLU A 284 -15.07 -19.05 -0.59
CA GLU A 284 -15.78 -17.81 -0.30
C GLU A 284 -15.20 -16.66 -1.14
N PRO A 285 -15.83 -16.34 -2.28
CA PRO A 285 -15.42 -15.20 -3.07
C PRO A 285 -15.98 -13.91 -2.48
N SER A 286 -15.15 -12.87 -2.43
CA SER A 286 -15.58 -11.52 -2.07
C SER A 286 -14.77 -10.49 -2.83
N LEU A 287 -15.32 -9.31 -3.02
CA LEU A 287 -14.59 -8.19 -3.60
C LEU A 287 -14.95 -6.90 -2.88
N THR A 288 -14.03 -5.94 -2.92
CA THR A 288 -14.33 -4.58 -2.45
C THR A 288 -14.68 -3.71 -3.64
N VAL A 289 -15.68 -2.87 -3.48
CA VAL A 289 -16.09 -1.92 -4.50
C VAL A 289 -15.98 -0.52 -3.92
N ASP A 290 -15.20 0.32 -4.59
CA ASP A 290 -15.16 1.74 -4.28
C ASP A 290 -16.28 2.43 -5.07
N LEU A 291 -17.06 3.27 -4.40
CA LEU A 291 -18.30 3.83 -4.91
C LEU A 291 -18.33 5.35 -4.80
N THR A 292 -19.03 5.98 -5.74
CA THR A 292 -19.57 7.32 -5.58
C THR A 292 -20.80 7.30 -4.65
N GLU A 293 -21.16 8.43 -4.05
CA GLU A 293 -22.30 8.50 -3.12
C GLU A 293 -23.60 7.98 -3.72
N ARG A 294 -23.88 8.28 -5.00
CA ARG A 294 -25.08 7.80 -5.72
C ARG A 294 -25.18 6.28 -5.83
N MET A 295 -24.06 5.57 -5.90
CA MET A 295 -24.04 4.12 -6.16
C MET A 295 -24.25 3.30 -4.88
N VAL A 296 -24.01 3.89 -3.71
CA VAL A 296 -24.22 3.22 -2.42
C VAL A 296 -25.70 2.83 -2.25
N GLU A 297 -26.61 3.75 -2.55
CA GLU A 297 -28.05 3.49 -2.42
C GLU A 297 -28.51 2.41 -3.41
N ALA A 298 -28.01 2.44 -4.65
CA ALA A 298 -28.34 1.46 -5.67
C ALA A 298 -27.91 0.03 -5.28
N LEU A 299 -26.73 -0.13 -4.67
CA LEU A 299 -26.22 -1.44 -4.23
C LEU A 299 -26.90 -1.96 -2.95
N GLN A 300 -27.62 -1.11 -2.23
CA GLN A 300 -28.32 -1.47 -1.01
C GLN A 300 -29.82 -1.72 -1.21
N ALA A 301 -30.33 -1.56 -2.43
CA ALA A 301 -31.69 -1.93 -2.77
C ALA A 301 -31.91 -3.44 -2.58
N GLU A 302 -33.10 -3.82 -2.14
CA GLU A 302 -33.46 -5.21 -1.81
C GLU A 302 -33.25 -6.18 -2.99
N ASP A 303 -33.41 -5.69 -4.22
CA ASP A 303 -33.30 -6.41 -5.48
C ASP A 303 -32.10 -5.97 -6.34
N ALA A 304 -31.14 -5.24 -5.77
CA ALA A 304 -29.99 -4.68 -6.47
C ALA A 304 -29.23 -5.70 -7.33
N PHE A 305 -29.23 -6.96 -6.90
CA PHE A 305 -28.53 -8.06 -7.57
C PHE A 305 -29.46 -9.12 -8.16
N ALA A 306 -30.77 -8.89 -8.21
CA ALA A 306 -31.73 -9.88 -8.73
C ALA A 306 -31.53 -10.19 -10.22
N ALA A 307 -30.97 -9.23 -10.97
CA ALA A 307 -30.66 -9.39 -12.40
C ALA A 307 -29.27 -10.00 -12.66
N ILE A 308 -28.47 -10.21 -11.61
CA ILE A 308 -27.17 -10.85 -11.72
C ILE A 308 -27.38 -12.38 -11.83
N PRO A 309 -26.78 -13.06 -12.83
CA PRO A 309 -26.90 -14.49 -12.96
C PRO A 309 -26.25 -15.22 -11.78
N GLU A 310 -26.76 -16.40 -11.46
CA GLU A 310 -26.15 -17.28 -10.48
C GLU A 310 -24.73 -17.67 -10.94
N PHE A 311 -23.75 -17.46 -10.06
CA PHE A 311 -22.34 -17.78 -10.34
C PHE A 311 -21.83 -19.00 -9.59
N ALA A 312 -22.54 -19.40 -8.53
CA ALA A 312 -22.17 -20.60 -7.80
C ALA A 312 -22.49 -21.81 -8.69
N PRO A 313 -21.52 -22.72 -8.94
CA PRO A 313 -21.85 -23.99 -9.54
C PRO A 313 -22.84 -24.72 -8.62
N PRO A 314 -23.65 -25.64 -9.18
CA PRO A 314 -24.53 -26.46 -8.37
C PRO A 314 -23.72 -27.24 -7.34
N GLU A 315 -24.35 -27.52 -6.20
CA GLU A 315 -23.79 -28.38 -5.17
C GLU A 315 -23.23 -29.68 -5.78
N PRO A 316 -22.06 -30.15 -5.34
CA PRO A 316 -21.50 -31.40 -5.84
C PRO A 316 -22.50 -32.55 -5.71
N PRO A 317 -22.72 -33.35 -6.77
CA PRO A 317 -23.83 -34.30 -6.82
C PRO A 317 -23.77 -35.38 -5.73
N PHE A 318 -22.57 -35.69 -5.24
CA PHE A 318 -22.40 -36.67 -4.17
C PHE A 318 -22.96 -36.21 -2.82
N VAL A 319 -23.14 -34.90 -2.59
CA VAL A 319 -23.55 -34.37 -1.29
C VAL A 319 -24.94 -34.88 -0.91
N ALA A 320 -25.91 -34.73 -1.81
CA ALA A 320 -27.28 -35.21 -1.60
C ALA A 320 -27.32 -36.74 -1.40
N ASP A 321 -26.59 -37.50 -2.23
CA ASP A 321 -26.55 -38.96 -2.13
C ASP A 321 -25.96 -39.42 -0.79
N ARG A 322 -24.85 -38.81 -0.35
CA ARG A 322 -24.22 -39.14 0.94
C ARG A 322 -25.07 -38.74 2.13
N LEU A 323 -25.72 -37.58 2.09
CA LEU A 323 -26.63 -37.17 3.16
C LEU A 323 -27.83 -38.12 3.26
N ALA A 324 -28.36 -38.59 2.12
CA ALA A 324 -29.42 -39.59 2.10
C ALA A 324 -28.96 -40.95 2.67
N GLU A 325 -27.76 -41.42 2.31
CA GLU A 325 -27.16 -42.63 2.88
C GLU A 325 -26.97 -42.51 4.40
N MET A 326 -26.46 -41.38 4.87
CA MET A 326 -26.26 -41.11 6.30
C MET A 326 -27.60 -41.05 7.05
N ALA A 327 -28.63 -40.44 6.45
CA ALA A 327 -29.97 -40.39 7.02
C ALA A 327 -30.61 -41.78 7.10
N GLU A 328 -30.50 -42.60 6.05
CA GLU A 328 -31.03 -43.96 6.06
C GLU A 328 -30.32 -44.85 7.09
N ALA A 329 -29.00 -44.75 7.18
CA ALA A 329 -28.22 -45.47 8.17
C ALA A 329 -28.59 -45.08 9.62
N HIS A 330 -28.90 -43.81 9.86
CA HIS A 330 -29.25 -43.31 11.19
C HIS A 330 -30.72 -43.58 11.57
N LEU A 331 -31.65 -43.35 10.65
CA LEU A 331 -33.09 -43.41 10.90
C LEU A 331 -33.71 -44.79 10.60
N GLY A 332 -32.97 -45.67 9.92
CA GLY A 332 -33.46 -46.98 9.47
C GLY A 332 -34.51 -46.91 8.37
N ARG A 333 -34.64 -45.75 7.70
CA ARG A 333 -35.57 -45.50 6.59
C ARG A 333 -35.00 -44.46 5.62
N PRO A 334 -35.27 -44.54 4.31
CA PRO A 334 -34.83 -43.51 3.36
C PRO A 334 -35.39 -42.13 3.73
N CYS A 335 -34.52 -41.13 3.84
CA CYS A 335 -34.93 -39.73 3.97
C CYS A 335 -33.93 -38.76 3.31
N PRO A 336 -34.11 -38.47 2.01
CA PRO A 336 -33.12 -37.71 1.23
C PRO A 336 -33.03 -36.21 1.59
N VAL A 337 -33.97 -35.68 2.38
CA VAL A 337 -34.01 -34.26 2.78
C VAL A 337 -33.90 -34.05 4.29
N CYS A 338 -33.76 -35.12 5.07
CA CYS A 338 -33.73 -35.02 6.53
C CYS A 338 -32.45 -34.37 7.05
N PHE A 339 -31.34 -34.56 6.36
CA PHE A 339 -30.01 -34.11 6.77
C PHE A 339 -29.48 -33.03 5.83
N LYS A 340 -28.70 -32.11 6.40
CA LYS A 340 -27.99 -31.02 5.72
C LYS A 340 -26.60 -30.86 6.35
N ILE A 341 -25.68 -30.24 5.64
CA ILE A 341 -24.40 -29.80 6.23
C ILE A 341 -24.53 -28.40 6.82
N GLU A 342 -23.88 -28.16 7.95
CA GLU A 342 -23.70 -26.82 8.51
C GLU A 342 -22.34 -26.27 8.09
N LEU A 343 -22.34 -25.12 7.41
CA LEU A 343 -21.14 -24.45 6.91
C LEU A 343 -20.94 -23.10 7.61
N PRO A 344 -19.73 -22.80 8.11
CA PRO A 344 -19.42 -21.52 8.74
C PRO A 344 -19.09 -20.45 7.68
N VAL A 345 -20.03 -20.20 6.77
CA VAL A 345 -19.84 -19.26 5.64
C VAL A 345 -20.57 -17.94 5.86
N ALA A 346 -20.01 -16.87 5.30
CA ALA A 346 -20.57 -15.53 5.37
C ALA A 346 -21.88 -15.39 4.57
N THR A 347 -22.02 -16.12 3.47
CA THR A 347 -23.19 -16.04 2.58
C THR A 347 -23.40 -17.36 1.83
N VAL A 348 -24.59 -17.94 1.97
CA VAL A 348 -25.01 -19.17 1.26
C VAL A 348 -25.84 -18.83 0.02
N GLU A 349 -26.69 -17.81 0.11
CA GLU A 349 -27.57 -17.37 -0.96
C GLU A 349 -27.46 -15.86 -1.17
N GLY A 350 -27.50 -15.43 -2.43
CA GLY A 350 -27.48 -14.01 -2.82
C GLY A 350 -26.13 -13.31 -2.56
N ILE A 351 -26.06 -12.02 -2.89
CA ILE A 351 -24.89 -11.18 -2.64
C ILE A 351 -25.14 -10.36 -1.40
N ARG A 352 -24.25 -10.46 -0.42
CA ARG A 352 -24.29 -9.64 0.80
C ARG A 352 -23.42 -8.39 0.62
N VAL A 353 -23.95 -7.25 1.05
CA VAL A 353 -23.24 -5.96 1.00
C VAL A 353 -22.95 -5.47 2.40
N ASP A 354 -21.67 -5.39 2.76
CA ASP A 354 -21.20 -4.83 4.03
C ASP A 354 -20.52 -3.48 3.77
N ARG A 355 -20.92 -2.43 4.51
CA ARG A 355 -20.21 -1.14 4.46
C ARG A 355 -18.85 -1.26 5.14
N LEU A 356 -17.82 -0.72 4.50
CA LEU A 356 -16.48 -0.62 5.07
C LEU A 356 -16.16 0.84 5.38
N ASP A 357 -15.12 1.07 6.18
CA ASP A 357 -14.58 2.40 6.36
C ASP A 357 -14.18 2.99 5.00
N PRO A 358 -14.50 4.27 4.76
CA PRO A 358 -14.13 4.93 3.51
C PRO A 358 -12.61 4.99 3.38
N PRO A 359 -12.07 5.08 2.14
CA PRO A 359 -10.66 5.33 1.96
C PRO A 359 -10.25 6.64 2.64
N SER A 360 -9.31 6.58 3.59
CA SER A 360 -8.79 7.75 4.27
C SER A 360 -7.62 8.38 3.50
N PHE A 361 -7.61 9.70 3.37
CA PHE A 361 -6.50 10.45 2.79
C PHE A 361 -5.60 10.97 3.90
N THR A 362 -4.29 10.82 3.74
CA THR A 362 -3.31 11.27 4.74
C THR A 362 -2.51 12.44 4.20
N LEU A 363 -2.36 13.47 5.03
CA LEU A 363 -1.49 14.61 4.79
C LEU A 363 -0.46 14.67 5.92
N ALA A 364 0.80 14.53 5.56
CA ALA A 364 1.92 14.67 6.48
C ALA A 364 2.63 16.00 6.22
N HIS A 365 2.96 16.73 7.28
CA HIS A 365 3.72 17.98 7.18
C HIS A 365 4.58 18.19 8.41
N TYR A 366 5.67 18.93 8.25
CA TYR A 366 6.56 19.31 9.33
C TYR A 366 6.23 20.72 9.79
N ARG A 367 5.90 20.87 11.07
CA ARG A 367 5.57 22.15 11.71
C ARG A 367 6.69 22.55 12.66
N ILE A 368 6.99 23.83 12.73
CA ILE A 368 7.95 24.40 13.67
C ILE A 368 7.38 24.32 15.08
N ALA A 369 8.13 23.74 16.00
CA ALA A 369 7.69 23.60 17.38
C ALA A 369 7.66 24.98 18.08
N PRO A 370 6.66 25.26 18.92
CA PRO A 370 6.62 26.49 19.71
C PRO A 370 7.80 26.52 20.69
N GLN A 371 8.45 27.69 20.81
CA GLN A 371 9.62 27.91 21.68
C GLN A 371 9.25 28.10 23.15
#